data_AF-A0A142X1K2-F1
#
_entry.id   AF-A0A142X1K2-F1
#
_cell.length_a   1.000
_cell.length_b   1.000
_cell.length_c   1.000
_cell.angle_alpha   90.00
_cell.angle_beta   90.00
_cell.angle_gamma   90.00
#
_symmetry.space_group_name_H-M   'P 1'
#
loop_
_entity.id
_entity.type
_entity.pdbx_description
1 polymer ?
#
loop_
_entity_poly.entity_id
_entity_poly.type
_entity_poly.pdbx_seq_one_letter_code
_entity_poly.pdbx_strand_id
1 'polypeptide(L)'
;MDTRVSDVLRRIEAILIETIPAAIQAARLSEPVYCLRIWYNGTDSDSDAIPWLMPVKEVTRQAILKKAKGRFPEGIWLADELTNVGQAFNVDIKNAELTEQYGLWYEHLAEQDDEEDLQLFREMVQRVSAALNRLDWSALAPVTDDFVVFPADGSHTFGDDLEDLRASVPADRLQLLKSRKLWK
;
A
#
# COMPACT_ATOMS: atom_id res chain seq x y z
N MET A 1 17.59 8.52 19.19
CA MET A 1 17.28 8.19 17.79
C MET A 1 18.59 7.88 17.08
N ASP A 2 18.76 6.64 16.63
CA ASP A 2 19.91 6.29 15.80
C ASP A 2 19.76 6.98 14.44
N THR A 3 20.67 7.93 14.15
CA THR A 3 20.70 8.68 12.90
C THR A 3 20.72 7.75 11.68
N ARG A 4 21.31 6.55 11.83
CA ARG A 4 21.45 5.54 10.78
C ARG A 4 20.10 4.98 10.32
N VAL A 5 19.19 4.68 11.25
CA VAL A 5 17.85 4.14 10.93
C VAL A 5 17.02 5.16 10.17
N SER A 6 17.02 6.41 10.64
CA SER A 6 16.27 7.49 10.00
C SER A 6 16.78 7.79 8.59
N ASP A 7 18.09 7.62 8.34
CA ASP A 7 18.67 7.75 7.00
C ASP A 7 18.21 6.61 6.08
N VAL A 8 18.19 5.36 6.56
CA VAL A 8 17.70 4.18 5.81
C VAL A 8 16.23 4.36 5.43
N LEU A 9 15.36 4.70 6.38
CA LEU A 9 13.92 4.89 6.10
C LEU A 9 13.66 6.04 5.12
N ARG A 10 14.41 7.15 5.22
CA ARG A 10 14.32 8.24 4.24
C ARG A 10 14.76 7.80 2.84
N ARG A 11 15.76 6.92 2.75
CA ARG A 11 16.21 6.39 1.45
C ARG A 11 15.17 5.45 0.85
N ILE A 12 14.59 4.57 1.65
CA ILE A 12 13.45 3.71 1.24
C ILE A 12 12.29 4.57 0.73
N GLU A 13 11.88 5.58 1.50
CA GLU A 13 10.80 6.51 1.15
C GLU A 13 11.01 7.12 -0.25
N ALA A 14 12.20 7.67 -0.50
CA ALA A 14 12.54 8.29 -1.78
C ALA A 14 12.48 7.27 -2.94
N ILE A 15 13.05 6.08 -2.76
CA ILE A 15 13.08 5.05 -3.79
C ILE A 15 11.67 4.54 -4.10
N LEU A 16 10.82 4.33 -3.10
CA LEU A 16 9.44 3.87 -3.31
C LEU A 16 8.61 4.90 -4.10
N ILE A 17 8.71 6.19 -3.76
CA ILE A 17 8.01 7.27 -4.47
C ILE A 17 8.41 7.31 -5.96
N GLU A 18 9.67 7.05 -6.28
CA GLU A 18 10.17 7.01 -7.66
C GLU A 18 9.78 5.72 -8.40
N THR A 19 9.95 4.56 -7.76
CA THR A 19 9.87 3.25 -8.43
C THR A 19 8.47 2.71 -8.59
N ILE A 20 7.56 3.00 -7.65
CA ILE A 20 6.19 2.47 -7.67
C ILE A 20 5.43 2.92 -8.94
N PRO A 21 5.41 4.21 -9.31
CA PRO A 21 4.73 4.65 -10.54
C PRO A 21 5.26 3.94 -11.79
N ALA A 22 6.59 3.79 -11.89
CA ALA A 22 7.24 3.12 -13.01
C ALA A 22 6.88 1.62 -13.07
N ALA A 23 6.86 0.94 -11.93
CA ALA A 23 6.49 -0.47 -11.84
C ALA A 23 5.03 -0.70 -12.28
N ILE A 24 4.09 0.14 -11.84
CA ILE A 24 2.69 0.06 -12.24
C ILE A 24 2.51 0.32 -13.74
N GLN A 25 3.20 1.32 -14.29
CA GLN A 25 3.14 1.60 -15.72
C GLN A 25 3.71 0.42 -16.55
N ALA A 26 4.82 -0.17 -16.11
CA ALA A 26 5.44 -1.32 -16.76
C ALA A 26 4.57 -2.58 -16.72
N ALA A 27 3.73 -2.73 -15.69
CA ALA A 27 2.82 -3.86 -15.53
C ALA A 27 1.71 -3.93 -16.58
N ARG A 28 1.43 -2.82 -17.30
CA ARG A 28 0.43 -2.74 -18.38
C ARG A 28 -0.91 -3.37 -17.98
N LEU A 29 -1.50 -2.88 -16.90
CA LEU A 29 -2.74 -3.41 -16.34
C LEU A 29 -3.83 -3.49 -17.42
N SER A 30 -4.45 -4.67 -17.56
CA SER A 30 -5.40 -4.96 -18.63
C SER A 30 -6.83 -4.48 -18.36
N GLU A 31 -7.13 -4.06 -17.13
CA GLU A 31 -8.46 -3.61 -16.70
C GLU A 31 -8.32 -2.54 -15.60
N PRO A 32 -9.37 -1.72 -15.38
CA PRO A 32 -9.34 -0.69 -14.36
C PRO A 32 -9.14 -1.23 -12.94
N VAL A 33 -8.35 -0.52 -12.14
CA VAL A 33 -8.17 -0.76 -10.70
C VAL A 33 -8.71 0.41 -9.88
N TYR A 34 -9.25 0.13 -8.69
CA TYR A 34 -9.82 1.16 -7.81
C TYR A 34 -8.92 1.54 -6.64
N CYS A 35 -7.91 0.72 -6.35
CA CYS A 35 -6.88 1.08 -5.40
C CYS A 35 -5.57 0.37 -5.72
N LEU A 36 -4.49 0.92 -5.17
CA LEU A 36 -3.20 0.28 -5.07
C LEU A 36 -2.87 0.09 -3.60
N ARG A 37 -2.70 -1.16 -3.20
CA ARG A 37 -2.12 -1.48 -1.90
C ARG A 37 -0.62 -1.67 -2.04
N ILE A 38 0.12 -1.03 -1.15
CA ILE A 38 1.54 -1.33 -0.96
C ILE A 38 1.60 -2.39 0.13
N TRP A 39 1.79 -3.63 -0.28
CA TRP A 39 1.67 -4.79 0.60
C TRP A 39 3.00 -5.06 1.27
N TYR A 40 3.02 -4.91 2.58
CA TYR A 40 4.18 -5.14 3.42
C TYR A 40 3.95 -6.42 4.24
N ASN A 41 4.98 -7.24 4.38
CA ASN A 41 4.98 -8.36 5.32
C ASN A 41 5.82 -7.99 6.53
N GLY A 42 5.42 -8.46 7.70
CA GLY A 42 6.16 -8.32 8.93
C GLY A 42 7.49 -9.07 8.90
N THR A 43 8.23 -8.94 10.00
CA THR A 43 9.50 -9.63 10.26
C THR A 43 9.31 -11.13 10.58
N ASP A 44 8.06 -11.60 10.63
CA ASP A 44 7.66 -12.97 10.95
C ASP A 44 7.66 -13.92 9.75
N SER A 45 7.95 -13.41 8.55
CA SER A 45 8.00 -14.20 7.31
C SER A 45 9.44 -14.40 6.81
N ASP A 46 9.75 -15.61 6.31
CA ASP A 46 11.01 -15.94 5.61
C ASP A 46 11.14 -15.23 4.24
N SER A 47 10.19 -14.37 3.87
CA SER A 47 10.15 -13.71 2.56
C SER A 47 10.93 -12.40 2.56
N ASP A 48 11.53 -12.06 1.42
CA ASP A 48 12.17 -10.76 1.23
C ASP A 48 11.17 -9.65 1.60
N ALA A 49 11.55 -8.88 2.60
CA ALA A 49 10.92 -7.68 3.17
C ALA A 49 10.39 -6.61 2.20
N ILE A 50 10.68 -6.75 0.91
CA ILE A 50 10.35 -5.74 -0.09
C ILE A 50 8.84 -5.79 -0.32
N PRO A 51 8.14 -4.66 -0.26
CA PRO A 51 6.73 -4.66 -0.54
C PRO A 51 6.46 -5.09 -1.97
N TRP A 52 5.42 -5.91 -2.17
CA TRP A 52 4.82 -6.04 -3.49
C TRP A 52 3.63 -5.09 -3.61
N LEU A 53 3.29 -4.79 -4.86
CA LEU A 53 2.21 -3.91 -5.19
C LEU A 53 0.99 -4.73 -5.57
N MET A 54 -0.14 -4.42 -4.96
CA MET A 54 -1.41 -5.09 -5.22
C MET A 54 -2.45 -4.10 -5.78
N PRO A 55 -2.44 -3.82 -7.11
CA PRO A 55 -3.51 -3.09 -7.78
C PRO A 55 -4.80 -3.93 -7.78
N VAL A 56 -5.81 -3.47 -7.06
CA VAL A 56 -7.06 -4.22 -6.88
C VAL A 56 -8.07 -3.82 -7.96
N LYS A 57 -8.58 -4.83 -8.67
CA LYS A 57 -9.43 -4.62 -9.84
C LYS A 57 -10.78 -4.03 -9.48
N GLU A 58 -11.30 -3.19 -10.36
CA GLU A 58 -12.62 -2.59 -10.18
C GLU A 58 -13.72 -3.66 -10.16
N VAL A 59 -13.60 -4.72 -10.97
CA VAL A 59 -14.55 -5.84 -10.98
C VAL A 59 -14.63 -6.54 -9.62
N THR A 60 -13.53 -6.55 -8.86
CA THR A 60 -13.48 -7.09 -7.50
C THR A 60 -14.29 -6.22 -6.55
N ARG A 61 -14.09 -4.90 -6.59
CA ARG A 61 -14.90 -3.94 -5.81
C ARG A 61 -16.38 -4.16 -6.09
N GLN A 62 -16.78 -4.22 -7.36
CA GLN A 62 -18.18 -4.42 -7.75
C GLN A 62 -18.76 -5.75 -7.25
N ALA A 63 -17.98 -6.83 -7.29
CA ALA A 63 -18.40 -8.13 -6.76
C ALA A 63 -18.65 -8.10 -5.24
N ILE A 64 -17.79 -7.41 -4.48
CA ILE A 64 -17.94 -7.26 -3.02
C ILE A 64 -19.14 -6.36 -2.70
N LEU A 65 -19.29 -5.23 -3.39
CA LEU A 65 -20.44 -4.32 -3.25
C LEU A 65 -21.78 -5.04 -3.49
N LYS A 66 -21.85 -5.87 -4.53
CA LYS A 66 -23.04 -6.68 -4.82
C LYS A 66 -23.39 -7.64 -3.70
N LYS A 67 -22.39 -8.27 -3.07
CA LYS A 67 -22.59 -9.17 -1.91
C LYS A 67 -23.02 -8.42 -0.65
N ALA A 68 -22.53 -7.19 -0.45
CA ALA A 68 -22.86 -6.37 0.71
C ALA A 68 -24.35 -5.96 0.78
N LYS A 69 -25.10 -6.04 -0.34
CA LYS A 69 -26.53 -5.73 -0.44
C LYS A 69 -26.89 -4.35 0.14
N GLY A 70 -26.06 -3.34 -0.13
CA GLY A 70 -26.27 -1.96 0.33
C GLY A 70 -25.79 -1.66 1.76
N ARG A 71 -25.17 -2.62 2.44
CA ARG A 71 -24.39 -2.35 3.67
C ARG A 71 -23.05 -1.71 3.32
N PHE A 72 -22.51 -0.96 4.27
CA PHE A 72 -21.19 -0.34 4.12
C PHE A 72 -20.13 -1.43 3.90
N PRO A 73 -19.36 -1.37 2.81
CA PRO A 73 -18.58 -2.51 2.32
C PRO A 73 -17.13 -2.46 2.81
N GLU A 74 -16.88 -2.52 4.12
CA GLU A 74 -15.51 -2.49 4.68
C GLU A 74 -14.56 -3.47 4.00
N GLY A 75 -15.06 -4.63 3.55
CA GLY A 75 -14.28 -5.63 2.83
C GLY A 75 -13.61 -5.17 1.52
N ILE A 76 -14.00 -4.02 0.93
CA ILE A 76 -13.22 -3.45 -0.19
C ILE A 76 -11.93 -2.76 0.29
N TRP A 77 -11.78 -2.58 1.60
CA TRP A 77 -10.63 -1.96 2.24
C TRP A 77 -9.92 -2.87 3.23
N LEU A 78 -10.29 -4.15 3.33
CA LEU A 78 -9.57 -5.14 4.14
C LEU A 78 -8.68 -6.04 3.27
N ALA A 79 -7.44 -6.22 3.69
CA ALA A 79 -6.39 -6.95 2.99
C ALA A 79 -6.80 -8.40 2.73
N ASP A 80 -7.26 -9.08 3.77
CA ASP A 80 -7.66 -10.50 3.74
C ASP A 80 -8.80 -10.80 2.76
N GLU A 81 -9.63 -9.81 2.43
CA GLU A 81 -10.78 -9.96 1.54
C GLU A 81 -10.40 -9.87 0.04
N LEU A 82 -9.16 -9.48 -0.26
CA LEU A 82 -8.70 -9.09 -1.60
C LEU A 82 -7.54 -9.94 -2.13
N THR A 83 -7.11 -10.97 -1.40
CA THR A 83 -5.97 -11.84 -1.73
C THR A 83 -6.33 -13.05 -2.59
N ASN A 84 -7.62 -13.30 -2.89
CA ASN A 84 -8.00 -14.45 -3.69
C ASN A 84 -7.51 -14.31 -5.14
N VAL A 85 -7.16 -15.45 -5.75
CA VAL A 85 -6.66 -15.52 -7.12
C VAL A 85 -7.60 -14.78 -8.08
N GLY A 86 -7.04 -13.82 -8.82
CA GLY A 86 -7.74 -13.04 -9.83
C GLY A 86 -8.42 -11.76 -9.33
N GLN A 87 -8.43 -11.50 -8.01
CA GLN A 87 -9.01 -10.27 -7.44
C GLN A 87 -8.14 -9.02 -7.66
N ALA A 88 -6.83 -9.21 -7.70
CA ALA A 88 -5.84 -8.15 -7.89
C ALA A 88 -4.78 -8.57 -8.91
N PHE A 89 -4.04 -7.58 -9.40
CA PHE A 89 -2.74 -7.81 -9.99
C PHE A 89 -1.69 -7.91 -8.87
N ASN A 90 -0.58 -8.60 -9.14
CA ASN A 90 0.60 -8.59 -8.29
C ASN A 90 1.76 -8.03 -9.12
N VAL A 91 2.37 -6.96 -8.62
CA VAL A 91 3.45 -6.26 -9.32
C VAL A 91 4.65 -6.15 -8.40
N ASP A 92 5.77 -6.72 -8.83
CA ASP A 92 7.02 -6.65 -8.08
C ASP A 92 7.71 -5.31 -8.31
N ILE A 93 8.35 -4.79 -7.26
CA ILE A 93 9.29 -3.67 -7.37
C ILE A 93 10.70 -4.25 -7.54
N LYS A 94 11.29 -4.06 -8.72
CA LYS A 94 12.66 -4.52 -9.00
C LYS A 94 13.63 -3.35 -8.88
N ASN A 95 14.21 -3.19 -7.70
CA ASN A 95 15.23 -2.18 -7.44
C ASN A 95 16.28 -2.71 -6.44
N ALA A 96 17.53 -2.84 -6.89
CA ALA A 96 18.61 -3.43 -6.09
C ALA A 96 18.97 -2.57 -4.86
N GLU A 97 18.89 -1.24 -4.99
CA GLU A 97 19.13 -0.35 -3.86
C GLU A 97 18.01 -0.46 -2.82
N LEU A 98 16.76 -0.59 -3.27
CA LEU A 98 15.63 -0.85 -2.38
C LEU A 98 15.84 -2.15 -1.59
N THR A 99 16.25 -3.22 -2.27
CA THR A 99 16.60 -4.51 -1.64
C THR A 99 17.67 -4.32 -0.55
N GLU A 100 18.74 -3.58 -0.85
CA GLU A 100 19.81 -3.30 0.11
C GLU A 100 19.30 -2.52 1.33
N GLN A 101 18.52 -1.46 1.12
CA GLN A 101 18.00 -0.64 2.22
C GLN A 101 17.00 -1.40 3.10
N TYR A 102 16.15 -2.24 2.50
CA TYR A 102 15.27 -3.12 3.27
C TYR A 102 16.08 -4.17 4.06
N GLY A 103 17.16 -4.70 3.51
CA GLY A 103 18.06 -5.60 4.24
C GLY A 103 18.63 -4.94 5.50
N LEU A 104 19.13 -3.70 5.38
CA LEU A 104 19.63 -2.92 6.52
C LEU A 104 18.55 -2.65 7.57
N TRP A 105 17.32 -2.35 7.12
CA TRP A 105 16.18 -2.12 8.01
C TRP A 105 15.80 -3.37 8.80
N TYR A 106 15.76 -4.54 8.14
CA TYR A 106 15.38 -5.80 8.80
C TYR A 106 16.48 -6.33 9.71
N GLU A 107 17.75 -6.15 9.36
CA GLU A 107 18.87 -6.44 10.26
C GLU A 107 18.74 -5.64 11.55
N HIS A 108 18.41 -4.35 11.45
CA HIS A 108 18.15 -3.49 12.62
C HIS A 108 16.96 -3.99 13.46
N LEU A 109 15.82 -4.29 12.84
CA LEU A 109 14.64 -4.82 13.55
C LEU A 109 14.89 -6.18 14.21
N ALA A 110 15.72 -7.04 13.61
CA ALA A 110 16.07 -8.33 14.21
C ALA A 110 16.95 -8.18 15.46
N GLU A 111 17.73 -7.10 15.54
CA GLU A 111 18.56 -6.77 16.69
C GLU A 111 17.80 -6.01 17.78
N GLN A 112 16.74 -5.28 17.42
CA GLN A 112 15.97 -4.40 18.30
C GLN A 112 14.46 -4.63 18.10
N ASP A 113 13.81 -5.31 19.06
CA ASP A 113 12.34 -5.43 19.11
C ASP A 113 11.75 -4.16 19.74
N ASP A 114 11.83 -3.03 19.02
CA ASP A 114 11.41 -1.70 19.49
C ASP A 114 10.13 -1.22 18.76
N GLU A 115 9.07 -1.00 19.53
CA GLU A 115 7.79 -0.45 19.05
C GLU A 115 7.96 0.93 18.39
N GLU A 116 8.92 1.75 18.84
CA GLU A 116 9.19 3.08 18.27
C GLU A 116 9.67 2.97 16.81
N ASP A 117 10.53 2.00 16.52
CA ASP A 117 11.08 1.79 15.18
C ASP A 117 10.01 1.29 14.20
N LEU A 118 9.13 0.36 14.65
CA LEU A 118 7.98 -0.08 13.86
C LEU A 118 7.02 1.09 13.56
N GLN A 119 6.80 1.98 14.52
CA GLN A 119 6.00 3.19 14.31
C GLN A 119 6.64 4.13 13.27
N LEU A 120 7.96 4.32 13.28
CA LEU A 120 8.65 5.12 12.27
C LEU A 120 8.52 4.55 10.86
N PHE A 121 8.58 3.21 10.74
CA PHE A 121 8.33 2.54 9.47
C PHE A 121 6.89 2.73 9.00
N ARG A 122 5.91 2.57 9.90
CA ARG A 122 4.49 2.81 9.60
C ARG A 122 4.26 4.24 9.09
N GLU A 123 4.83 5.23 9.74
CA GLU A 123 4.71 6.63 9.31
C GLU A 123 5.38 6.88 7.96
N MET A 124 6.51 6.21 7.69
CA MET A 124 7.18 6.28 6.39
C MET A 124 6.28 5.75 5.27
N VAL A 125 5.66 4.57 5.44
CA VAL A 125 4.79 3.99 4.41
C VAL A 125 3.51 4.81 4.19
N GLN A 126 2.99 5.46 5.24
CA GLN A 126 1.90 6.44 5.13
C GLN A 126 2.32 7.67 4.33
N ARG A 127 3.53 8.22 4.56
CA ARG A 127 4.05 9.35 3.78
C ARG A 127 4.27 9.00 2.31
N VAL A 128 4.82 7.81 2.01
CA VAL A 128 4.93 7.29 0.65
C VAL A 128 3.56 7.26 -0.02
N SER A 129 2.56 6.65 0.63
CA SER A 129 1.20 6.55 0.11
C SER A 129 0.57 7.94 -0.12
N ALA A 130 0.76 8.87 0.82
CA ALA A 130 0.27 10.25 0.68
C ALA A 130 0.92 10.99 -0.50
N ALA A 131 2.22 10.79 -0.73
CA ALA A 131 2.91 11.35 -1.90
C ALA A 131 2.37 10.75 -3.20
N LEU A 132 2.18 9.43 -3.25
CA LEU A 132 1.67 8.71 -4.42
C LEU A 132 0.22 9.11 -4.76
N ASN A 133 -0.64 9.39 -3.78
CA ASN A 133 -2.01 9.85 -4.03
C ASN A 133 -2.09 11.22 -4.73
N ARG A 134 -0.99 11.99 -4.79
CA ARG A 134 -0.95 13.29 -5.48
C ARG A 134 -0.65 13.16 -6.98
N LEU A 135 -0.29 11.97 -7.45
CA LEU A 135 0.02 11.73 -8.85
C LEU A 135 -1.25 11.62 -9.70
N ASP A 136 -1.13 11.97 -10.98
CA ASP A 136 -2.15 11.64 -11.98
C ASP A 136 -2.01 10.19 -12.43
N TRP A 137 -2.61 9.27 -11.68
CA TRP A 137 -2.59 7.85 -11.98
C TRP A 137 -3.28 7.49 -13.29
N SER A 138 -4.22 8.33 -13.78
CA SER A 138 -4.93 8.08 -15.04
C SER A 138 -4.01 8.18 -16.26
N ALA A 139 -2.89 8.89 -16.13
CA ALA A 139 -1.83 8.94 -17.15
C ALA A 139 -0.91 7.70 -17.14
N LEU A 140 -0.93 6.90 -16.07
CA LEU A 140 -0.02 5.79 -15.85
C LEU A 140 -0.68 4.41 -16.03
N ALA A 141 -1.94 4.29 -15.64
CA ALA A 141 -2.69 3.04 -15.66
C ALA A 141 -4.21 3.30 -15.78
N PRO A 142 -5.00 2.30 -16.24
CA PRO A 142 -6.44 2.39 -16.14
C PRO A 142 -6.85 2.34 -14.67
N VAL A 143 -7.28 3.48 -14.13
CA VAL A 143 -7.74 3.62 -12.74
C VAL A 143 -9.15 4.20 -12.69
N THR A 144 -9.86 3.94 -11.61
CA THR A 144 -11.12 4.65 -11.33
C THR A 144 -10.85 6.11 -10.95
N ASP A 145 -11.85 6.97 -11.09
CA ASP A 145 -11.73 8.39 -10.74
C ASP A 145 -11.61 8.63 -9.23
N ASP A 146 -11.98 7.65 -8.41
CA ASP A 146 -11.81 7.61 -6.96
C ASP A 146 -10.65 6.73 -6.49
N PHE A 147 -9.68 6.46 -7.38
CA PHE A 147 -8.51 5.65 -7.07
C PHE A 147 -7.70 6.22 -5.89
N VAL A 148 -7.26 5.32 -5.01
CA VAL A 148 -6.43 5.65 -3.84
C VAL A 148 -5.26 4.68 -3.66
N VAL A 149 -4.18 5.17 -3.05
CA VAL A 149 -3.01 4.39 -2.64
C VAL A 149 -2.93 4.35 -1.11
N PHE A 150 -2.67 3.18 -0.52
CA PHE A 150 -2.48 3.06 0.93
C PHE A 150 -1.66 1.80 1.26
N PRO A 151 -0.98 1.74 2.40
CA PRO A 151 -0.26 0.55 2.79
C PRO A 151 -1.25 -0.54 3.23
N ALA A 152 -0.87 -1.80 3.06
CA ALA A 152 -1.60 -2.96 3.57
C ALA A 152 -0.61 -3.84 4.32
N ASP A 153 -1.00 -4.29 5.51
CA ASP A 153 -0.19 -5.18 6.33
C ASP A 153 -0.67 -6.62 6.15
N GLY A 154 0.14 -7.43 5.48
CA GLY A 154 -0.14 -8.86 5.29
C GLY A 154 0.17 -9.73 6.50
N SER A 155 0.88 -9.20 7.50
CA SER A 155 1.27 -9.90 8.73
C SER A 155 0.41 -9.53 9.94
N HIS A 156 -0.46 -8.53 9.83
CA HIS A 156 -1.24 -7.98 10.96
C HIS A 156 -0.38 -7.58 12.17
N THR A 157 0.88 -7.21 11.93
CA THR A 157 1.89 -6.97 12.96
C THR A 157 2.14 -5.48 13.21
N PHE A 158 2.09 -4.62 12.19
CA PHE A 158 2.42 -3.19 12.31
C PHE A 158 1.36 -2.24 11.74
N GLY A 159 0.32 -2.75 11.05
CA GLY A 159 -0.70 -1.93 10.38
C GLY A 159 -2.14 -2.23 10.79
N ASP A 160 -2.98 -1.21 10.63
CA ASP A 160 -4.44 -1.33 10.61
C ASP A 160 -4.90 -0.70 9.29
N ASP A 161 -5.34 -1.55 8.36
CA ASP A 161 -5.75 -1.15 7.01
C ASP A 161 -6.65 0.09 6.96
N LEU A 162 -7.58 0.24 7.91
CA LEU A 162 -8.54 1.34 7.88
C LEU A 162 -7.93 2.63 8.44
N GLU A 163 -7.16 2.55 9.52
CA GLU A 163 -6.46 3.70 10.06
C GLU A 163 -5.33 4.16 9.13
N ASP A 164 -4.61 3.22 8.52
CA ASP A 164 -3.55 3.51 7.56
C ASP A 164 -4.09 4.12 6.25
N LEU A 165 -5.24 3.63 5.77
CA LEU A 165 -5.95 4.30 4.67
C LEU A 165 -6.32 5.73 5.07
N ARG A 166 -6.88 5.94 6.26
CA ARG A 166 -7.26 7.28 6.74
C ARG A 166 -6.07 8.22 6.85
N ALA A 167 -4.93 7.72 7.33
CA ALA A 167 -3.70 8.51 7.49
C ALA A 167 -3.02 8.83 6.15
N SER A 168 -3.16 7.95 5.15
CA SER A 168 -2.46 8.05 3.87
C SER A 168 -3.22 8.79 2.78
N VAL A 169 -4.56 8.75 2.81
CA VAL A 169 -5.39 9.25 1.72
C VAL A 169 -5.74 10.73 1.93
N PRO A 170 -5.52 11.61 0.92
CA PRO A 170 -5.91 13.02 0.98
C PRO A 170 -7.38 13.24 1.34
N ALA A 171 -7.67 14.31 2.08
CA ALA A 171 -9.00 14.56 2.63
C ALA A 171 -10.10 14.71 1.55
N ASP A 172 -9.78 15.29 0.40
CA ASP A 172 -10.67 15.42 -0.75
C ASP A 172 -11.02 14.05 -1.36
N ARG A 173 -10.04 13.14 -1.44
CA ARG A 173 -10.27 11.75 -1.86
C ARG A 173 -11.13 10.99 -0.86
N LEU A 174 -10.87 11.14 0.44
CA LEU A 174 -11.73 10.56 1.48
C LEU A 174 -13.18 11.08 1.39
N GLN A 175 -13.37 12.39 1.14
CA GLN A 175 -14.70 12.97 0.93
C GLN A 175 -15.40 12.40 -0.29
N LEU A 176 -14.67 12.20 -1.40
CA LEU A 176 -15.21 11.54 -2.59
C LEU A 176 -15.70 10.12 -2.27
N LEU A 177 -14.89 9.31 -1.58
CA LEU A 177 -15.28 7.96 -1.15
C LEU A 177 -16.50 7.98 -0.22
N LYS A 178 -16.58 8.93 0.72
CA LYS A 178 -17.74 9.11 1.61
C LYS A 178 -19.01 9.45 0.85
N SER A 179 -18.95 10.38 -0.10
CA SER A 179 -20.11 10.77 -0.93
C SER A 179 -20.66 9.61 -1.75
N ARG A 180 -19.81 8.64 -2.08
CA ARG A 180 -20.15 7.40 -2.80
C ARG A 180 -20.55 6.25 -1.88
N LYS A 181 -20.56 6.46 -0.56
CA LYS A 181 -20.80 5.44 0.47
C LYS A 181 -19.79 4.28 0.42
N LEU A 182 -18.58 4.58 -0.04
CA LEU A 182 -17.45 3.65 -0.07
C LEU A 182 -16.57 3.82 1.18
N TRP A 183 -16.56 4.99 1.82
CA TRP A 183 -15.81 5.26 3.06
C TRP A 183 -16.71 5.86 4.18
N LYS A 184 -16.35 5.70 5.47
CA LYS A 184 -17.07 6.25 6.65
C LYS A 184 -16.47 7.57 7.13
#